data_AF-A0A7V8NVU3-F1
#
_entry.id   AF-A0A7V8NVU3-F1
#
_cell.length_a   1.000
_cell.length_b   1.000
_cell.length_c   1.000
_cell.angle_alpha   90.00
_cell.angle_beta   90.00
_cell.angle_gamma   90.00
#
_symmetry.space_group_name_H-M   'P 1'
#
loop_
_entity.id
_entity.type
_entity.pdbx_description
1 polymer ?
#
loop_
_entity_poly.entity_id
_entity_poly.type
_entity_poly.pdbx_seq_one_letter_code
_entity_poly.pdbx_strand_id
1 'polypeptide(L)'
;AGHADLKKVGRLGAKSLVYFEVVSTIALVIGWAAISISRAGEGVRLPPSATAESLNAPPHTAAQLITDIFPENIAKSVAEGQVLQVVVFSILFAMALILVAEAKRRPLLSLAESLSETMFKFTNIVMYAAPVGVFGAVAYTVGHLGLSVLLPLLKLLATMYLALVFFIACVLFPIALLSRVPVKQFLRAATEPVTIAFATASSEAALPRAMEEMESFGVPRETVAFVLPTGYSFNLDGSSLYQSLALLFVAQAADIHLTIGQQAVMLLTLLVSSKGTAGVARASLVIVLAAAASFHLPTEPLFLLFGIDQLMDMGRTAVNVLGNCLACVVIARWEHEFPASVHRATQQG
;
A
#
# COMPACT_ATOMS: atom_id res chain seq x y z
N ALA A 1 -33.98 -15.37 5.50
CA ALA A 1 -33.10 -14.21 5.78
C ALA A 1 -31.88 -14.13 4.85
N GLY A 2 -31.15 -15.22 4.54
CA GLY A 2 -29.80 -15.13 3.95
C GLY A 2 -29.61 -14.70 2.48
N HIS A 3 -30.61 -14.65 1.60
CA HIS A 3 -30.37 -14.30 0.17
C HIS A 3 -30.31 -12.77 -0.10
N ALA A 4 -31.00 -11.95 0.71
CA ALA A 4 -30.97 -10.50 0.56
C ALA A 4 -29.66 -9.90 1.09
N ASP A 5 -29.16 -10.40 2.23
CA ASP A 5 -27.89 -9.97 2.82
C ASP A 5 -26.69 -10.35 1.96
N LEU A 6 -26.67 -11.56 1.36
CA LEU A 6 -25.59 -11.98 0.44
C LEU A 6 -25.51 -11.10 -0.81
N LYS A 7 -26.65 -10.71 -1.38
CA LYS A 7 -26.69 -9.79 -2.54
C LYS A 7 -26.22 -8.38 -2.15
N LYS A 8 -26.57 -7.92 -0.94
CA LYS A 8 -26.12 -6.63 -0.41
C LYS A 8 -24.60 -6.62 -0.18
N VAL A 9 -24.07 -7.63 0.51
CA VAL A 9 -22.63 -7.78 0.76
C VAL A 9 -21.83 -7.90 -0.54
N GLY A 10 -22.33 -8.67 -1.51
CA GLY A 10 -21.68 -8.78 -2.83
C GLY A 10 -21.61 -7.45 -3.59
N ARG A 11 -22.69 -6.66 -3.57
CA ARG A 11 -22.71 -5.32 -4.19
C ARG A 11 -21.79 -4.33 -3.47
N LEU A 12 -21.81 -4.35 -2.14
CA LEU A 12 -20.94 -3.53 -1.28
C LEU A 12 -19.46 -3.85 -1.56
N GLY A 13 -19.13 -5.14 -1.63
CA GLY A 13 -17.81 -5.64 -2.00
C GLY A 13 -17.34 -5.16 -3.35
N ALA A 14 -18.14 -5.36 -4.40
CA ALA A 14 -17.79 -4.95 -5.75
C ALA A 14 -17.57 -3.42 -5.86
N LYS A 15 -18.47 -2.61 -5.29
CA LYS A 15 -18.31 -1.14 -5.29
C LYS A 15 -17.05 -0.70 -4.54
N SER A 16 -16.76 -1.33 -3.39
CA SER A 16 -15.59 -1.00 -2.58
C SER A 16 -14.30 -1.35 -3.30
N LEU A 17 -14.20 -2.56 -3.88
CA LEU A 17 -13.01 -2.99 -4.61
C LEU A 17 -12.74 -2.11 -5.84
N VAL A 18 -13.79 -1.73 -6.60
CA VAL A 18 -13.63 -0.81 -7.74
C VAL A 18 -13.16 0.56 -7.27
N TYR A 19 -13.74 1.10 -6.20
CA TYR A 19 -13.28 2.36 -5.61
C TYR A 19 -11.80 2.26 -5.20
N PHE A 20 -11.44 1.22 -4.46
CA PHE A 20 -10.08 1.01 -3.97
C PHE A 20 -9.06 0.91 -5.11
N GLU A 21 -9.40 0.18 -6.16
CA GLU A 21 -8.51 -0.01 -7.30
C GLU A 21 -8.28 1.28 -8.08
N VAL A 22 -9.34 2.04 -8.34
CA VAL A 22 -9.24 3.31 -9.05
C VAL A 22 -8.42 4.32 -8.25
N VAL A 23 -8.71 4.48 -6.95
CA VAL A 23 -8.05 5.50 -6.11
C VAL A 23 -6.59 5.16 -5.87
N SER A 24 -6.26 3.90 -5.57
CA SER A 24 -4.87 3.46 -5.38
C SER A 24 -4.04 3.51 -6.67
N THR A 25 -4.66 3.22 -7.83
CA THR A 25 -3.99 3.39 -9.14
C THR A 25 -3.63 4.85 -9.39
N ILE A 26 -4.55 5.78 -9.09
CA ILE A 26 -4.28 7.21 -9.21
C ILE A 26 -3.14 7.63 -8.24
N ALA A 27 -3.16 7.14 -7.00
CA ALA A 27 -2.12 7.42 -6.01
C ALA A 27 -0.73 6.96 -6.50
N LEU A 28 -0.67 5.76 -7.08
CA LEU A 28 0.52 5.15 -7.65
C LEU A 28 1.04 5.94 -8.86
N VAL A 29 0.17 6.41 -9.75
CA VAL A 29 0.56 7.30 -10.86
C VAL A 29 1.08 8.65 -10.36
N ILE A 30 0.47 9.21 -9.31
CA ILE A 30 0.97 10.45 -8.68
C ILE A 30 2.36 10.24 -8.07
N GLY A 31 2.62 9.10 -7.42
CA GLY A 31 3.94 8.77 -6.90
C GLY A 31 5.00 8.65 -8.00
N TRP A 32 4.68 7.95 -9.08
CA TRP A 32 5.50 7.87 -10.30
C TRP A 32 5.77 9.26 -10.90
N ALA A 33 4.75 10.10 -11.03
CA ALA A 33 4.90 11.44 -11.59
C ALA A 33 5.76 12.33 -10.69
N ALA A 34 5.54 12.28 -9.37
CA ALA A 34 6.26 13.09 -8.39
C ALA A 34 7.77 12.80 -8.41
N ILE A 35 8.18 11.53 -8.46
CA ILE A 35 9.60 11.17 -8.53
C ILE A 35 10.22 11.41 -9.91
N SER A 36 9.42 11.31 -10.98
CA SER A 36 9.87 11.63 -12.34
C SER A 36 10.14 13.13 -12.51
N ILE A 37 9.38 13.98 -11.81
CA ILE A 37 9.57 15.43 -11.78
C ILE A 37 10.71 15.80 -10.83
N SER A 38 10.67 15.29 -9.59
CA SER A 38 11.63 15.71 -8.57
C SER A 38 13.02 15.15 -8.84
N ARG A 39 13.13 13.96 -9.45
CA ARG A 39 14.41 13.26 -9.67
C ARG A 39 15.21 13.19 -8.38
N ALA A 40 14.57 12.76 -7.31
CA ALA A 40 15.17 12.77 -5.98
C ALA A 40 16.32 11.77 -5.84
N GLY A 41 16.38 10.73 -6.68
CA GLY A 41 17.48 9.77 -6.70
C GLY A 41 18.70 10.22 -7.51
N GLU A 42 18.57 11.22 -8.39
CA GLU A 42 19.71 11.74 -9.15
C GLU A 42 20.73 12.41 -8.20
N GLY A 43 22.01 12.10 -8.40
CA GLY A 43 23.10 12.67 -7.60
C GLY A 43 23.44 11.91 -6.33
N VAL A 44 22.76 10.79 -6.04
CA VAL A 44 23.19 9.85 -5.00
C VAL A 44 24.47 9.16 -5.46
N ARG A 45 25.57 9.40 -4.76
CA ARG A 45 26.85 8.70 -4.99
C ARG A 45 26.82 7.43 -4.15
N LEU A 46 26.48 6.29 -4.74
CA LEU A 46 26.58 5.01 -4.05
C LEU A 46 28.06 4.61 -3.92
N PRO A 47 28.44 3.88 -2.85
CA PRO A 47 29.77 3.27 -2.82
C PRO A 47 29.86 2.27 -3.98
N PRO A 48 31.03 2.13 -4.64
CA PRO A 48 31.21 1.09 -5.65
C PRO A 48 30.97 -0.27 -4.99
N SER A 49 29.91 -0.97 -5.41
CA SER A 49 29.59 -2.30 -4.91
C SER A 49 30.51 -3.33 -5.56
N ALA A 50 31.05 -4.26 -4.78
CA ALA A 50 31.84 -5.38 -5.27
C ALA A 50 31.02 -6.38 -6.12
N THR A 51 29.70 -6.21 -6.14
CA THR A 51 28.71 -7.06 -6.82
C THR A 51 27.84 -6.28 -7.79
N ALA A 52 28.40 -5.25 -8.45
CA ALA A 52 27.75 -4.65 -9.62
C ALA A 52 27.79 -5.66 -10.79
N GLU A 53 27.02 -6.75 -10.70
CA GLU A 53 26.62 -7.47 -11.90
C GLU A 53 25.91 -6.46 -12.78
N SER A 54 26.48 -6.22 -13.96
CA SER A 54 25.85 -5.40 -14.99
C SER A 54 24.44 -5.93 -15.18
N LEU A 55 23.44 -5.08 -14.92
CA LEU A 55 22.05 -5.36 -15.24
C LEU A 55 21.84 -5.27 -16.75
N ASN A 56 22.51 -6.17 -17.46
CA ASN A 56 22.16 -6.60 -18.80
C ASN A 56 20.98 -7.56 -18.67
N ALA A 57 19.90 -7.14 -18.01
CA ALA A 57 18.62 -7.80 -18.18
C ALA A 57 18.22 -7.52 -19.63
N PRO A 58 18.19 -8.54 -20.52
CA PRO A 58 17.77 -8.32 -21.89
C PRO A 58 16.38 -7.67 -21.86
N PRO A 59 16.08 -6.73 -22.77
CA PRO A 59 14.77 -6.11 -22.82
C PRO A 59 13.74 -7.23 -22.96
N HIS A 60 12.88 -7.41 -21.93
CA HIS A 60 11.78 -8.36 -22.02
C HIS A 60 10.95 -7.96 -23.24
N THR A 61 10.98 -8.79 -24.27
CA THR A 61 10.10 -8.61 -25.42
C THR A 61 8.66 -8.71 -24.89
N ALA A 62 7.71 -7.94 -25.42
CA ALA A 62 6.32 -8.00 -24.94
C ALA A 62 5.74 -9.44 -24.90
N ALA A 63 6.20 -10.31 -25.81
CA ALA A 63 5.87 -11.73 -25.81
C ALA A 63 6.50 -12.51 -24.64
N GLN A 64 7.77 -12.26 -24.31
CA GLN A 64 8.45 -12.85 -23.15
C GLN A 64 7.81 -12.38 -21.85
N LEU A 65 7.44 -11.10 -21.76
CA LEU A 65 6.73 -10.58 -20.60
C LEU A 65 5.41 -11.33 -20.35
N ILE A 66 4.67 -11.68 -21.40
CA ILE A 66 3.42 -12.44 -21.28
C ILE A 66 3.68 -13.88 -20.82
N THR A 67 4.72 -14.54 -21.33
CA THR A 67 5.08 -15.90 -20.89
C THR A 67 5.63 -15.91 -19.46
N ASP A 68 6.43 -14.90 -19.09
CA ASP A 68 7.09 -14.78 -17.78
C ASP A 68 6.11 -14.39 -16.65
N ILE A 69 4.88 -13.98 -16.98
CA ILE A 69 3.79 -13.74 -16.03
C ILE A 69 3.26 -15.05 -15.45
N PHE A 70 3.28 -16.14 -16.21
CA PHE A 70 2.76 -17.43 -15.77
C PHE A 70 3.89 -18.29 -15.20
N PRO A 71 3.83 -18.71 -13.92
CA PRO A 71 4.88 -19.55 -13.36
C PRO A 71 4.87 -20.93 -14.01
N GLU A 72 6.03 -21.34 -14.53
CA GLU A 72 6.27 -22.74 -14.92
C GLU A 72 6.22 -23.67 -13.70
N ASN A 73 6.71 -23.17 -12.56
CA ASN A 73 6.74 -23.89 -11.29
C ASN A 73 6.67 -22.92 -10.11
N ILE A 74 5.57 -22.97 -9.35
CA ILE A 74 5.35 -22.07 -8.21
C ILE A 74 6.43 -22.18 -7.13
N ALA A 75 6.97 -23.38 -6.86
CA ALA A 75 8.01 -23.55 -5.84
C ALA A 75 9.31 -22.85 -6.25
N LYS A 76 9.63 -22.89 -7.56
CA LYS A 76 10.76 -22.16 -8.13
C LYS A 76 10.53 -20.65 -8.04
N SER A 77 9.36 -20.17 -8.44
CA SER A 77 9.04 -18.73 -8.40
C SER A 77 9.09 -18.16 -6.97
N VAL A 78 8.66 -18.92 -5.97
CA VAL A 78 8.78 -18.54 -4.55
C VAL A 78 10.25 -18.53 -4.10
N ALA A 79 11.02 -19.54 -4.47
CA ALA A 79 12.44 -19.63 -4.09
C ALA A 79 13.31 -18.54 -4.75
N GLU A 80 13.00 -18.16 -5.99
CA GLU A 80 13.72 -17.15 -6.77
C GLU A 80 13.17 -15.73 -6.58
N GLY A 81 12.13 -15.54 -5.75
CA GLY A 81 11.57 -14.21 -5.47
C GLY A 81 10.83 -13.56 -6.65
N GLN A 82 10.25 -14.36 -7.54
CA GLN A 82 9.49 -13.89 -8.71
C GLN A 82 8.07 -13.47 -8.29
N VAL A 83 7.94 -12.28 -7.70
CA VAL A 83 6.71 -11.80 -7.07
C VAL A 83 5.53 -11.81 -8.05
N LEU A 84 5.72 -11.29 -9.28
CA LEU A 84 4.65 -11.20 -10.27
C LEU A 84 4.02 -12.57 -10.57
N GLN A 85 4.85 -13.59 -10.77
CA GLN A 85 4.40 -14.96 -11.03
C GLN A 85 3.66 -15.57 -9.84
N VAL A 86 4.18 -15.35 -8.62
CA VAL A 86 3.53 -15.82 -7.39
C VAL A 86 2.15 -15.19 -7.22
N VAL A 87 1.98 -13.91 -7.55
CA VAL A 87 0.68 -13.25 -7.46
C VAL A 87 -0.30 -13.76 -8.52
N VAL A 88 0.13 -13.90 -9.77
CA VAL A 88 -0.71 -14.43 -10.86
C VAL A 88 -1.21 -15.83 -10.51
N PHE A 89 -0.32 -16.70 -10.03
CA PHE A 89 -0.71 -18.02 -9.52
C PHE A 89 -1.71 -17.92 -8.36
N SER A 90 -1.46 -17.05 -7.38
CA SER A 90 -2.33 -16.89 -6.22
C SER A 90 -3.75 -16.45 -6.61
N ILE A 91 -3.90 -15.57 -7.60
CA ILE A 91 -5.21 -15.14 -8.13
C ILE A 91 -5.92 -16.33 -8.80
N LEU A 92 -5.25 -17.05 -9.70
CA LEU A 92 -5.83 -18.21 -10.37
C LEU A 92 -6.18 -19.33 -9.39
N PHE A 93 -5.31 -19.56 -8.40
CA PHE A 93 -5.53 -20.52 -7.32
C PHE A 93 -6.74 -20.14 -6.48
N ALA A 94 -6.87 -18.87 -6.09
CA ALA A 94 -8.04 -18.36 -5.37
C ALA A 94 -9.33 -18.50 -6.19
N MET A 95 -9.29 -18.20 -7.50
CA MET A 95 -10.43 -18.40 -8.41
C MET A 95 -10.85 -19.88 -8.48
N ALA A 96 -9.90 -20.79 -8.62
CA ALA A 96 -10.17 -22.23 -8.60
C ALA A 96 -10.76 -22.68 -7.25
N LEU A 97 -10.23 -22.15 -6.14
CA LEU A 97 -10.67 -22.47 -4.79
C LEU A 97 -12.11 -22.02 -4.52
N ILE A 98 -12.57 -20.93 -5.12
CA ILE A 98 -13.97 -20.46 -5.03
C ILE A 98 -14.94 -21.47 -5.66
N LEU A 99 -14.52 -22.18 -6.72
CA LEU A 99 -15.32 -23.21 -7.39
C LEU A 99 -15.37 -24.54 -6.62
N VAL A 100 -14.55 -24.71 -5.60
CA VAL A 100 -14.53 -25.90 -4.73
C VAL A 100 -15.57 -25.78 -3.63
N ALA A 101 -16.21 -26.91 -3.29
CA ALA A 101 -17.19 -26.98 -2.20
C ALA A 101 -16.61 -26.48 -0.87
N GLU A 102 -17.43 -25.76 -0.09
CA GLU A 102 -17.01 -25.02 1.11
C GLU A 102 -16.20 -25.88 2.09
N ALA A 103 -16.67 -27.09 2.38
CA ALA A 103 -16.02 -28.01 3.31
C ALA A 103 -14.57 -28.38 2.92
N LYS A 104 -14.25 -28.37 1.62
CA LYS A 104 -12.91 -28.67 1.10
C LYS A 104 -12.02 -27.44 0.95
N ARG A 105 -12.59 -26.26 0.65
CA ARG A 105 -11.80 -25.02 0.54
C ARG A 105 -11.47 -24.39 1.90
N ARG A 106 -12.33 -24.58 2.91
CA ARG A 106 -12.18 -23.94 4.23
C ARG A 106 -10.85 -24.25 4.94
N PRO A 107 -10.33 -25.49 4.95
CA PRO A 107 -9.02 -25.79 5.54
C PRO A 107 -7.86 -25.05 4.84
N LEU A 108 -7.90 -24.92 3.51
CA LEU A 108 -6.88 -24.22 2.73
C LEU A 108 -6.91 -22.71 2.99
N LEU A 109 -8.10 -22.11 3.07
CA LEU A 109 -8.26 -20.70 3.44
C LEU A 109 -7.76 -20.43 4.86
N SER A 110 -8.14 -21.28 5.82
CA SER A 110 -7.70 -21.17 7.22
C SER A 110 -6.18 -21.30 7.37
N LEU A 111 -5.54 -22.18 6.59
CA LEU A 111 -4.08 -22.29 6.52
C LEU A 111 -3.44 -20.99 5.97
N ALA A 112 -3.96 -20.46 4.85
CA ALA A 112 -3.45 -19.24 4.23
C ALA A 112 -3.60 -18.02 5.15
N GLU A 113 -4.74 -17.87 5.81
CA GLU A 113 -5.00 -16.82 6.81
C GLU A 113 -4.04 -16.94 7.99
N SER A 114 -3.90 -18.14 8.56
CA SER A 114 -3.00 -18.40 9.70
C SER A 114 -1.54 -18.12 9.34
N LEU A 115 -1.11 -18.50 8.13
CA LEU A 115 0.23 -18.23 7.64
C LEU A 115 0.47 -16.73 7.48
N SER A 116 -0.47 -16.00 6.87
CA SER A 116 -0.41 -14.55 6.71
C SER A 116 -0.29 -13.84 8.05
N GLU A 117 -1.16 -14.17 9.02
CA GLU A 117 -1.10 -13.60 10.38
C GLU A 117 0.24 -13.91 11.07
N THR A 118 0.74 -15.13 10.91
CA THR A 118 2.04 -15.54 11.44
C THR A 118 3.17 -14.73 10.83
N MET A 119 3.15 -14.49 9.51
CA MET A 119 4.17 -13.66 8.83
C MET A 119 4.12 -12.20 9.29
N PHE A 120 2.94 -11.63 9.55
CA PHE A 120 2.86 -10.28 10.11
C PHE A 120 3.41 -10.20 11.53
N LYS A 121 3.12 -11.19 12.39
CA LYS A 121 3.74 -11.27 13.72
C LYS A 121 5.26 -11.45 13.63
N PHE A 122 5.72 -12.25 12.67
CA PHE A 122 7.15 -12.42 12.40
C PHE A 122 7.80 -11.09 12.00
N THR A 123 7.20 -10.32 11.07
CA THR A 123 7.66 -8.98 10.72
C THR A 123 7.72 -8.08 11.95
N ASN A 124 6.70 -8.09 12.82
CA ASN A 124 6.71 -7.31 14.06
C ASN A 124 7.86 -7.69 15.01
N ILE A 125 8.23 -8.97 15.09
CA ILE A 125 9.40 -9.40 15.88
C ILE A 125 10.68 -8.81 15.31
N VAL A 126 10.88 -8.90 13.99
CA VAL A 126 12.05 -8.32 13.30
C VAL A 126 12.09 -6.79 13.49
N MET A 127 10.92 -6.15 13.55
CA MET A 127 10.79 -4.71 13.75
C MET A 127 11.33 -4.22 15.10
N TYR A 128 11.37 -5.04 16.15
CA TYR A 128 12.04 -4.65 17.42
C TYR A 128 13.55 -4.50 17.27
N ALA A 129 14.19 -5.25 16.36
CA ALA A 129 15.61 -5.11 16.05
C ALA A 129 15.88 -3.99 15.02
N ALA A 130 14.85 -3.52 14.32
CA ALA A 130 15.00 -2.53 13.26
C ALA A 130 15.63 -1.20 13.70
N PRO A 131 15.41 -0.65 14.91
CA PRO A 131 16.11 0.57 15.35
C PRO A 131 17.64 0.42 15.31
N VAL A 132 18.17 -0.74 15.70
CA VAL A 132 19.61 -1.02 15.64
C VAL A 132 20.08 -1.14 14.19
N GLY A 133 19.31 -1.84 13.34
CA GLY A 133 19.62 -1.97 11.91
C GLY A 133 19.59 -0.63 11.16
N VAL A 134 18.59 0.21 11.43
CA VAL A 134 18.47 1.57 10.87
C VAL A 134 19.61 2.45 11.35
N PHE A 135 19.93 2.42 12.64
CA PHE A 135 21.08 3.15 13.17
C PHE A 135 22.37 2.73 12.44
N GLY A 136 22.61 1.43 12.29
CA GLY A 136 23.75 0.91 11.54
C GLY A 136 23.76 1.34 10.08
N ALA A 137 22.62 1.26 9.38
CA ALA A 137 22.49 1.67 7.98
C ALA A 137 22.75 3.18 7.79
N VAL A 138 22.17 4.02 8.65
CA VAL A 138 22.40 5.48 8.62
C VAL A 138 23.84 5.81 8.98
N ALA A 139 24.39 5.20 10.03
CA ALA A 139 25.78 5.42 10.44
C ALA A 139 26.77 5.01 9.35
N TYR A 140 26.57 3.85 8.72
CA TYR A 140 27.37 3.39 7.59
C TYR A 140 27.28 4.37 6.41
N THR A 141 26.05 4.76 6.05
CA THR A 141 25.76 5.69 4.95
C THR A 141 26.43 7.04 5.18
N VAL A 142 26.20 7.67 6.33
CA VAL A 142 26.79 8.97 6.67
C VAL A 142 28.30 8.86 6.84
N GLY A 143 28.80 7.75 7.37
CA GLY A 143 30.23 7.51 7.54
C GLY A 143 31.01 7.35 6.23
N HIS A 144 30.44 6.67 5.24
CA HIS A 144 31.10 6.40 3.95
C HIS A 144 30.77 7.42 2.87
N LEU A 145 29.51 7.90 2.83
CA LEU A 145 29.02 8.79 1.78
C LEU A 145 28.99 10.26 2.23
N GLY A 146 29.19 10.52 3.53
CA GLY A 146 29.17 11.85 4.10
C GLY A 146 27.77 12.45 4.22
N LEU A 147 27.72 13.71 4.64
CA LEU A 147 26.47 14.47 4.80
C LEU A 147 25.79 14.83 3.47
N SER A 148 26.48 14.64 2.34
CA SER A 148 25.95 14.93 0.99
C SER A 148 24.74 14.07 0.64
N VAL A 149 24.62 12.86 1.20
CA VAL A 149 23.47 11.95 1.00
C VAL A 149 22.21 12.41 1.72
N LEU A 150 22.33 13.26 2.74
CA LEU A 150 21.17 13.76 3.47
C LEU A 150 20.28 14.64 2.59
N LEU A 151 20.85 15.38 1.63
CA LEU A 151 20.11 16.25 0.72
C LEU A 151 19.17 15.48 -0.21
N PRO A 152 19.62 14.45 -0.97
CA PRO A 152 18.73 13.57 -1.72
C PRO A 152 17.62 12.92 -0.87
N LEU A 153 17.94 12.51 0.37
CA LEU A 153 16.96 11.89 1.27
C LEU A 153 15.90 12.88 1.78
N LEU A 154 16.31 14.10 2.14
CA LEU A 154 15.37 15.17 2.47
C LEU A 154 14.51 15.57 1.25
N LYS A 155 15.12 15.62 0.05
CA LYS A 155 14.40 15.87 -1.20
C LYS A 155 13.37 14.76 -1.48
N LEU A 156 13.72 13.50 -1.24
CA LEU A 156 12.78 12.37 -1.37
C LEU A 156 11.63 12.47 -0.36
N LEU A 157 11.95 12.73 0.91
CA LEU A 157 10.95 12.93 1.96
C LEU A 157 9.99 14.07 1.62
N ALA A 158 10.52 15.22 1.21
CA ALA A 158 9.72 16.38 0.80
C ALA A 158 8.86 16.07 -0.43
N THR A 159 9.42 15.36 -1.43
CA THR A 159 8.68 14.91 -2.62
C THR A 159 7.48 14.08 -2.23
N MET A 160 7.67 13.10 -1.32
CA MET A 160 6.58 12.23 -0.88
C MET A 160 5.50 13.02 -0.14
N TYR A 161 5.86 13.87 0.83
CA TYR A 161 4.86 14.65 1.57
C TYR A 161 4.09 15.63 0.68
N LEU A 162 4.77 16.28 -0.28
CA LEU A 162 4.10 17.13 -1.27
C LEU A 162 3.15 16.31 -2.15
N ALA A 163 3.56 15.11 -2.58
CA ALA A 163 2.73 14.21 -3.36
C ALA A 163 1.51 13.70 -2.57
N LEU A 164 1.66 13.39 -1.27
CA LEU A 164 0.56 13.03 -0.38
C LEU A 164 -0.43 14.18 -0.21
N VAL A 165 0.07 15.41 0.02
CA VAL A 165 -0.78 16.60 0.11
C VAL A 165 -1.52 16.85 -1.20
N PHE A 166 -0.83 16.72 -2.34
CA PHE A 166 -1.44 16.81 -3.66
C PHE A 166 -2.52 15.73 -3.85
N PHE A 167 -2.26 14.49 -3.46
CA PHE A 167 -3.24 13.41 -3.52
C PHE A 167 -4.48 13.71 -2.68
N ILE A 168 -4.31 14.19 -1.44
CA ILE A 168 -5.43 14.60 -0.59
C ILE A 168 -6.24 15.73 -1.27
N ALA A 169 -5.56 16.75 -1.77
CA ALA A 169 -6.19 17.96 -2.32
C ALA A 169 -6.84 17.74 -3.69
N CYS A 170 -6.26 16.92 -4.55
CA CYS A 170 -6.66 16.74 -5.95
C CYS A 170 -7.37 15.42 -6.23
N VAL A 171 -7.38 14.47 -5.29
CA VAL A 171 -8.09 13.19 -5.43
C VAL A 171 -9.12 13.01 -4.33
N LEU A 172 -8.70 12.91 -3.06
CA LEU A 172 -9.63 12.63 -1.96
C LEU A 172 -10.64 13.77 -1.74
N PHE A 173 -10.20 15.02 -1.78
CA PHE A 173 -11.08 16.17 -1.58
C PHE A 173 -12.14 16.31 -2.69
N PRO A 174 -11.80 16.23 -4.00
CA PRO A 174 -12.80 16.16 -5.06
C PRO A 174 -13.76 14.99 -4.92
N ILE A 175 -13.30 13.79 -4.57
CA ILE A 175 -14.16 12.63 -4.31
C ILE A 175 -15.16 12.94 -3.19
N ALA A 176 -14.71 13.58 -2.10
CA ALA A 176 -15.56 13.99 -1.00
C ALA A 176 -16.62 15.01 -1.43
N LEU A 177 -16.25 15.98 -2.27
CA LEU A 177 -17.19 16.98 -2.82
C LEU A 177 -18.22 16.37 -3.77
N LEU A 178 -17.76 15.56 -4.73
CA LEU A 178 -18.61 14.87 -5.72
C LEU A 178 -19.61 13.95 -5.03
N SER A 179 -19.17 13.26 -3.98
CA SER A 179 -20.02 12.38 -3.17
C SER A 179 -20.86 13.13 -2.14
N ARG A 180 -20.79 14.47 -2.08
CA ARG A 180 -21.54 15.32 -1.13
C ARG A 180 -21.31 14.94 0.35
N VAL A 181 -20.07 14.60 0.69
CA VAL A 181 -19.65 14.37 2.08
C VAL A 181 -19.57 15.71 2.81
N PRO A 182 -20.10 15.84 4.04
CA PRO A 182 -19.94 17.08 4.81
C PRO A 182 -18.49 17.19 5.33
N VAL A 183 -17.60 17.72 4.49
CA VAL A 183 -16.14 17.68 4.67
C VAL A 183 -15.69 18.15 6.05
N LYS A 184 -16.24 19.24 6.58
CA LYS A 184 -15.86 19.75 7.91
C LYS A 184 -16.15 18.76 9.04
N GLN A 185 -17.29 18.08 8.97
CA GLN A 185 -17.69 17.11 9.98
C GLN A 185 -16.91 15.80 9.81
N PHE A 186 -16.71 15.38 8.55
CA PHE A 186 -15.88 14.23 8.21
C PHE A 186 -14.45 14.39 8.73
N LEU A 187 -13.81 15.54 8.46
CA LEU A 187 -12.45 15.79 8.93
C LEU A 187 -12.35 15.74 10.46
N ARG A 188 -13.36 16.24 11.19
CA ARG A 188 -13.39 16.13 12.66
C ARG A 188 -13.44 14.67 13.12
N ALA A 189 -14.30 13.85 12.53
CA ALA A 189 -14.39 12.43 12.86
C ALA A 189 -13.11 11.65 12.46
N ALA A 190 -12.51 11.98 11.32
CA ALA A 190 -11.30 11.32 10.83
C ALA A 190 -10.01 11.77 11.55
N THR A 191 -10.00 12.93 12.23
CA THR A 191 -8.78 13.51 12.79
C THR A 191 -8.12 12.59 13.80
N GLU A 192 -8.90 12.01 14.73
CA GLU A 192 -8.36 11.15 15.77
C GLU A 192 -7.73 9.85 15.22
N PRO A 193 -8.44 9.01 14.43
CA PRO A 193 -7.83 7.81 13.86
C PRO A 193 -6.64 8.12 12.94
N VAL A 194 -6.70 9.20 12.16
CA VAL A 194 -5.57 9.62 11.30
C VAL A 194 -4.36 10.04 12.14
N THR A 195 -4.56 10.71 13.28
CA THR A 195 -3.47 11.11 14.18
C THR A 195 -2.83 9.89 14.85
N ILE A 196 -3.65 8.91 15.27
CA ILE A 196 -3.15 7.63 15.80
C ILE A 196 -2.30 6.92 14.73
N ALA A 197 -2.81 6.82 13.50
CA ALA A 197 -2.10 6.21 12.38
C ALA A 197 -0.78 6.93 12.05
N PHE A 198 -0.78 8.27 12.07
CA PHE A 198 0.41 9.08 11.87
C PHE A 198 1.46 8.84 12.96
N ALA A 199 1.04 8.83 14.24
CA ALA A 199 1.95 8.66 15.36
C ALA A 199 2.52 7.24 15.47
N THR A 200 1.71 6.23 15.13
CA THR A 200 2.08 4.82 15.28
C THR A 200 2.67 4.20 14.01
N ALA A 201 2.49 4.86 12.86
CA ALA A 201 2.80 4.31 11.54
C ALA A 201 2.15 2.92 11.31
N SER A 202 0.97 2.69 11.90
CA SER A 202 0.19 1.47 11.73
C SER A 202 -1.27 1.80 11.49
N SER A 203 -1.81 1.32 10.37
CA SER A 203 -3.23 1.47 10.09
C SER A 203 -4.01 0.65 11.12
N GLU A 204 -3.59 -0.59 11.39
CA GLU A 204 -4.24 -1.52 12.32
C GLU A 204 -4.45 -0.93 13.72
N ALA A 205 -3.47 -0.20 14.23
CA ALA A 205 -3.58 0.48 15.52
C ALA A 205 -4.71 1.52 15.57
N ALA A 206 -5.04 2.14 14.42
CA ALA A 206 -6.12 3.10 14.29
C ALA A 206 -7.48 2.47 13.93
N LEU A 207 -7.54 1.18 13.55
CA LEU A 207 -8.76 0.54 13.05
C LEU A 207 -9.94 0.62 14.03
N PRO A 208 -9.80 0.24 15.32
CA PRO A 208 -10.95 0.25 16.24
C PRO A 208 -11.54 1.66 16.37
N ARG A 209 -10.66 2.67 16.48
CA ARG A 209 -11.08 4.06 16.60
C ARG A 209 -11.70 4.60 15.31
N ALA A 210 -11.16 4.21 14.16
CA ALA A 210 -11.74 4.55 12.87
C ALA A 210 -13.16 3.97 12.72
N MET A 211 -13.39 2.74 13.18
CA MET A 211 -14.72 2.12 13.14
C MET A 211 -15.72 2.91 14.01
N GLU A 212 -15.35 3.19 15.26
CA GLU A 212 -16.19 3.98 16.18
C GLU A 212 -16.54 5.36 15.63
N GLU A 213 -15.54 6.09 15.12
CA GLU A 213 -15.74 7.45 14.59
C GLU A 213 -16.55 7.46 13.30
N MET A 214 -16.42 6.45 12.43
CA MET A 214 -17.25 6.37 11.22
C MET A 214 -18.70 5.97 11.55
N GLU A 215 -18.92 5.09 12.52
CA GLU A 215 -20.27 4.79 13.03
C GLU A 215 -20.91 6.02 13.67
N SER A 216 -20.18 6.75 14.53
CA SER A 216 -20.67 7.97 15.20
C SER A 216 -20.97 9.10 14.21
N PHE A 217 -20.19 9.17 13.12
CA PHE A 217 -20.40 10.09 12.02
C PHE A 217 -21.67 9.78 11.19
N GLY A 218 -22.23 8.57 11.36
CA GLY A 218 -23.49 8.16 10.73
C GLY A 218 -23.33 7.17 9.58
N VAL A 219 -22.19 6.48 9.47
CA VAL A 219 -22.05 5.37 8.52
C VAL A 219 -22.68 4.10 9.11
N PRO A 220 -23.49 3.33 8.36
CA PRO A 220 -24.06 2.09 8.86
C PRO A 220 -22.99 1.10 9.31
N ARG A 221 -23.19 0.48 10.47
CA ARG A 221 -22.26 -0.50 11.05
C ARG A 221 -21.87 -1.63 10.10
N GLU A 222 -22.80 -2.11 9.28
CA GLU A 222 -22.52 -3.13 8.25
C GLU A 222 -21.50 -2.64 7.21
N THR A 223 -21.59 -1.37 6.80
CA THR A 223 -20.65 -0.76 5.86
C THR A 223 -19.29 -0.53 6.53
N VAL A 224 -19.28 -0.04 7.78
CA VAL A 224 -18.05 0.15 8.56
C VAL A 224 -17.30 -1.17 8.74
N ALA A 225 -17.99 -2.20 9.24
CA ALA A 225 -17.42 -3.51 9.53
C ALA A 225 -16.90 -4.26 8.29
N PHE A 226 -17.37 -3.89 7.10
CA PHE A 226 -16.91 -4.49 5.85
C PHE A 226 -15.85 -3.63 5.14
N VAL A 227 -16.13 -2.34 4.92
CA VAL A 227 -15.32 -1.48 4.07
C VAL A 227 -13.99 -1.10 4.71
N LEU A 228 -13.96 -0.78 6.02
CA LEU A 228 -12.72 -0.39 6.69
C LEU A 228 -11.71 -1.56 6.73
N PRO A 229 -12.05 -2.77 7.23
CA PRO A 229 -11.11 -3.89 7.23
C PRO A 229 -10.65 -4.27 5.82
N THR A 230 -11.55 -4.25 4.83
CA THR A 230 -11.19 -4.56 3.44
C THR A 230 -10.26 -3.49 2.85
N GLY A 231 -10.55 -2.21 3.11
CA GLY A 231 -9.72 -1.09 2.65
C GLY A 231 -8.31 -1.11 3.24
N TYR A 232 -8.15 -1.59 4.46
CA TYR A 232 -6.83 -1.71 5.09
C TYR A 232 -5.90 -2.72 4.41
N SER A 233 -6.46 -3.64 3.62
CA SER A 233 -5.68 -4.59 2.82
C SER A 233 -5.62 -4.22 1.33
N PHE A 234 -6.64 -3.53 0.80
CA PHE A 234 -6.78 -3.30 -0.65
C PHE A 234 -6.66 -1.83 -1.08
N ASN A 235 -6.79 -0.88 -0.14
CA ASN A 235 -6.79 0.56 -0.36
C ASN A 235 -5.71 1.25 0.49
N LEU A 236 -4.47 0.91 0.15
CA LEU A 236 -3.28 1.47 0.77
C LEU A 236 -2.74 2.61 -0.09
N ASP A 237 -3.56 3.64 -0.32
CA ASP A 237 -3.29 4.74 -1.27
C ASP A 237 -1.94 5.43 -1.04
N GLY A 238 -1.66 5.85 0.19
CA GLY A 238 -0.38 6.45 0.57
C GLY A 238 0.78 5.47 0.39
N SER A 239 0.57 4.18 0.67
CA SER A 239 1.59 3.16 0.44
C SER A 239 1.84 2.92 -1.05
N SER A 240 0.81 2.88 -1.90
CA SER A 240 0.96 2.72 -3.36
C SER A 240 1.69 3.91 -3.98
N LEU A 241 1.40 5.13 -3.51
CA LEU A 241 2.15 6.32 -3.86
C LEU A 241 3.62 6.21 -3.43
N TYR A 242 3.88 5.80 -2.18
CA TYR A 242 5.25 5.59 -1.70
C TYR A 242 5.99 4.51 -2.50
N GLN A 243 5.35 3.37 -2.78
CA GLN A 243 5.98 2.22 -3.43
C GLN A 243 6.50 2.57 -4.82
N SER A 244 5.69 3.26 -5.63
CA SER A 244 6.11 3.74 -6.95
C SER A 244 7.26 4.74 -6.86
N LEU A 245 7.15 5.71 -5.95
CA LEU A 245 8.17 6.73 -5.70
C LEU A 245 9.50 6.11 -5.23
N ALA A 246 9.45 5.15 -4.31
CA ALA A 246 10.61 4.50 -3.72
C ALA A 246 11.32 3.58 -4.71
N LEU A 247 10.57 2.79 -5.48
CA LEU A 247 11.16 1.86 -6.46
C LEU A 247 11.88 2.62 -7.58
N LEU A 248 11.31 3.74 -8.04
CA LEU A 248 11.96 4.59 -9.04
C LEU A 248 13.11 5.41 -8.47
N PHE A 249 13.03 5.82 -7.20
CA PHE A 249 14.17 6.41 -6.50
C PHE A 249 15.36 5.46 -6.48
N VAL A 250 15.15 4.17 -6.22
CA VAL A 250 16.21 3.14 -6.24
C VAL A 250 16.84 3.05 -7.63
N ALA A 251 16.03 3.01 -8.69
CA ALA A 251 16.53 3.00 -10.06
C ALA A 251 17.33 4.28 -10.39
N GLN A 252 16.83 5.46 -10.02
CA GLN A 252 17.53 6.74 -10.21
C GLN A 252 18.86 6.80 -9.43
N ALA A 253 18.87 6.36 -8.17
CA ALA A 253 20.06 6.35 -7.32
C ALA A 253 21.12 5.37 -7.84
N ALA A 254 20.70 4.30 -8.50
CA ALA A 254 21.56 3.33 -9.16
C ALA A 254 22.01 3.74 -10.57
N ASP A 255 21.61 4.92 -11.06
CA ASP A 255 21.84 5.40 -12.44
C ASP A 255 21.28 4.47 -13.53
N ILE A 256 20.22 3.70 -13.19
CA ILE A 256 19.55 2.77 -14.09
C ILE A 256 18.48 3.51 -14.88
N HIS A 257 18.65 3.54 -16.19
CA HIS A 257 17.72 4.15 -17.11
C HIS A 257 16.62 3.15 -17.50
N LEU A 258 15.43 3.32 -16.94
CA LEU A 258 14.26 2.49 -17.23
C LEU A 258 13.43 3.10 -18.36
N THR A 259 13.12 2.28 -19.37
CA THR A 259 12.15 2.65 -20.42
C THR A 259 10.74 2.83 -19.83
N ILE A 260 9.88 3.60 -20.50
CA ILE A 260 8.48 3.79 -20.07
C ILE A 260 7.74 2.43 -19.96
N GLY A 261 8.05 1.48 -20.85
CA GLY A 261 7.49 0.13 -20.80
C GLY A 261 7.89 -0.62 -19.53
N GLN A 262 9.18 -0.61 -19.18
CA GLN A 262 9.66 -1.23 -17.93
C GLN A 262 9.02 -0.57 -16.71
N GLN A 263 8.95 0.76 -16.68
CA GLN A 263 8.31 1.49 -15.58
C GLN A 263 6.83 1.09 -15.45
N ALA A 264 6.09 0.98 -16.56
CA ALA A 264 4.69 0.57 -16.54
C ALA A 264 4.50 -0.85 -15.97
N VAL A 265 5.36 -1.79 -16.35
CA VAL A 265 5.35 -3.16 -15.80
C VAL A 265 5.67 -3.16 -14.30
N MET A 266 6.68 -2.40 -13.88
CA MET A 266 7.03 -2.26 -12.47
C MET A 266 5.87 -1.70 -11.65
N LEU A 267 5.21 -0.66 -12.16
CA LEU A 267 4.03 -0.05 -11.55
C LEU A 267 2.86 -1.04 -11.47
N LEU A 268 2.62 -1.84 -12.49
CA LEU A 268 1.58 -2.88 -12.48
C LEU A 268 1.89 -3.97 -11.44
N THR A 269 3.14 -4.44 -11.38
CA THR A 269 3.59 -5.41 -10.37
C THR A 269 3.41 -4.85 -8.96
N LEU A 270 3.74 -3.57 -8.73
CA LEU A 270 3.50 -2.91 -7.44
C LEU A 270 2.01 -2.83 -7.11
N LEU A 271 1.17 -2.38 -8.06
CA LEU A 271 -0.27 -2.26 -7.88
C LEU A 271 -0.91 -3.58 -7.41
N VAL A 272 -0.46 -4.68 -7.99
CA VAL A 272 -0.98 -6.02 -7.72
C VAL A 272 -0.38 -6.62 -6.45
N SER A 273 0.94 -6.50 -6.25
CA SER A 273 1.64 -7.04 -5.06
C SER A 273 1.35 -6.27 -3.77
N SER A 274 0.88 -5.03 -3.85
CA SER A 274 0.48 -4.25 -2.69
C SER A 274 -0.91 -4.61 -2.15
N LYS A 275 -1.68 -5.46 -2.85
CA LYS A 275 -3.02 -5.86 -2.43
C LYS A 275 -2.95 -7.05 -1.48
N GLY A 276 -3.78 -7.03 -0.44
CA GLY A 276 -3.82 -8.10 0.56
C GLY A 276 -2.71 -8.00 1.61
N THR A 277 -1.98 -6.87 1.67
CA THR A 277 -0.91 -6.66 2.64
C THR A 277 -1.49 -6.10 3.93
N ALA A 278 -1.06 -6.57 5.10
CA ALA A 278 -1.52 -5.98 6.35
C ALA A 278 -1.01 -4.56 6.54
N GLY A 279 -1.79 -3.77 7.27
CA GLY A 279 -1.47 -2.40 7.66
C GLY A 279 -0.47 -2.32 8.82
N VAL A 280 0.58 -3.13 8.77
CA VAL A 280 1.67 -3.16 9.76
C VAL A 280 2.79 -2.19 9.35
N ALA A 281 3.49 -1.67 10.36
CA ALA A 281 4.60 -0.75 10.15
C ALA A 281 5.64 -1.37 9.19
N ARG A 282 6.17 -0.55 8.28
CA ARG A 282 7.17 -0.92 7.26
C ARG A 282 6.78 -1.98 6.23
N ALA A 283 5.53 -2.45 6.20
CA ALA A 283 5.09 -3.42 5.18
C ALA A 283 5.40 -2.95 3.75
N SER A 284 5.20 -1.66 3.47
CA SER A 284 5.44 -1.08 2.15
C SER A 284 6.91 -1.12 1.72
N LEU A 285 7.86 -1.03 2.66
CA LEU A 285 9.29 -1.13 2.35
C LEU A 285 9.68 -2.56 1.95
N VAL A 286 9.10 -3.56 2.61
CA VAL A 286 9.31 -4.99 2.25
C VAL A 286 8.81 -5.28 0.83
N ILE A 287 7.68 -4.71 0.45
CA ILE A 287 7.13 -4.85 -0.91
C ILE A 287 8.05 -4.19 -1.95
N VAL A 288 8.58 -2.99 -1.65
CA VAL A 288 9.55 -2.33 -2.54
C VAL A 288 10.82 -3.16 -2.68
N LEU A 289 11.32 -3.77 -1.59
CA LEU A 289 12.50 -4.66 -1.63
C LEU A 289 12.23 -5.89 -2.51
N ALA A 290 11.07 -6.53 -2.35
CA ALA A 290 10.70 -7.68 -3.15
C ALA A 290 10.53 -7.31 -4.64
N ALA A 291 9.90 -6.16 -4.93
CA ALA A 291 9.77 -5.65 -6.29
C ALA A 291 11.14 -5.32 -6.89
N ALA A 292 12.01 -4.63 -6.16
CA ALA A 292 13.37 -4.31 -6.60
C ALA A 292 14.14 -5.59 -6.97
N ALA A 293 14.07 -6.62 -6.14
CA ALA A 293 14.69 -7.92 -6.43
C ALA A 293 14.12 -8.58 -7.70
N SER A 294 12.79 -8.54 -7.89
CA SER A 294 12.14 -9.08 -9.10
C SER A 294 12.57 -8.36 -10.40
N PHE A 295 12.98 -7.09 -10.31
CA PHE A 295 13.49 -6.32 -11.45
C PHE A 295 15.03 -6.23 -11.46
N HIS A 296 15.69 -7.05 -10.63
CA HIS A 296 17.13 -7.08 -10.46
C HIS A 296 17.75 -5.71 -10.10
N LEU A 297 16.99 -4.79 -9.51
CA LEU A 297 17.57 -3.53 -9.05
C LEU A 297 18.55 -3.77 -7.90
N PRO A 298 19.65 -3.00 -7.82
CA PRO A 298 20.62 -3.11 -6.74
C PRO A 298 19.93 -2.83 -5.39
N THR A 299 20.42 -3.50 -4.35
CA THR A 299 19.81 -3.44 -3.02
C THR A 299 20.41 -2.33 -2.16
N GLU A 300 21.57 -1.80 -2.53
CA GLU A 300 22.30 -0.76 -1.82
C GLU A 300 21.48 0.54 -1.66
N PRO A 301 20.78 1.06 -2.70
CA PRO A 301 19.94 2.24 -2.54
C PRO A 301 18.75 2.04 -1.59
N LEU A 302 18.29 0.78 -1.40
CA LEU A 302 17.21 0.48 -0.46
C LEU A 302 17.63 0.73 0.98
N PHE A 303 18.91 0.53 1.32
CA PHE A 303 19.44 0.83 2.65
C PHE A 303 19.30 2.30 3.03
N LEU A 304 19.34 3.20 2.05
CA LEU A 304 19.11 4.62 2.27
C LEU A 304 17.68 4.93 2.71
N LEU A 305 16.70 4.16 2.20
CA LEU A 305 15.30 4.32 2.56
C LEU A 305 15.06 3.97 4.03
N PHE A 306 15.74 2.96 4.59
CA PHE A 306 15.57 2.58 6.01
C PHE A 306 15.79 3.75 6.97
N GLY A 307 16.72 4.65 6.65
CA GLY A 307 17.07 5.81 7.47
C GLY A 307 15.95 6.83 7.62
N ILE A 308 15.09 6.95 6.61
CA ILE A 308 14.01 7.94 6.57
C ILE A 308 12.61 7.31 6.50
N ASP A 309 12.52 6.00 6.33
CA ASP A 309 11.27 5.29 6.12
C ASP A 309 10.31 5.49 7.28
N GLN A 310 10.78 5.64 8.53
CA GLN A 310 9.88 5.96 9.65
C GLN A 310 9.10 7.26 9.39
N LEU A 311 9.79 8.33 8.97
CA LEU A 311 9.15 9.62 8.69
C LEU A 311 8.22 9.54 7.48
N MET A 312 8.58 8.71 6.49
CA MET A 312 7.73 8.45 5.33
C MET A 312 6.50 7.62 5.70
N ASP A 313 6.65 6.68 6.64
CA ASP A 313 5.61 5.74 7.07
C ASP A 313 4.48 6.44 7.81
N MET A 314 4.83 7.40 8.67
CA MET A 314 3.87 8.24 9.38
C MET A 314 2.88 8.91 8.40
N GLY A 315 3.42 9.55 7.34
CA GLY A 315 2.62 10.23 6.33
C GLY A 315 1.76 9.28 5.49
N ARG A 316 2.35 8.21 4.96
CA ARG A 316 1.61 7.25 4.11
C ARG A 316 0.49 6.55 4.87
N THR A 317 0.74 6.16 6.12
CA THR A 317 -0.24 5.47 6.97
C THR A 317 -1.39 6.40 7.34
N ALA A 318 -1.11 7.67 7.65
CA ALA A 318 -2.15 8.68 7.87
C ALA A 318 -3.08 8.83 6.66
N VAL A 319 -2.52 8.87 5.45
CA VAL A 319 -3.30 8.98 4.20
C VAL A 319 -4.10 7.72 3.91
N ASN A 320 -3.55 6.52 4.17
CA ASN A 320 -4.28 5.25 4.05
C ASN A 320 -5.54 5.27 4.93
N VAL A 321 -5.39 5.63 6.21
CA VAL A 321 -6.53 5.69 7.14
C VAL A 321 -7.54 6.75 6.73
N LEU A 322 -7.10 7.94 6.32
CA LEU A 322 -7.98 8.99 5.81
C LEU A 322 -8.78 8.53 4.58
N GLY A 323 -8.11 7.90 3.61
CA GLY A 323 -8.72 7.36 2.40
C GLY A 323 -9.74 6.28 2.69
N ASN A 324 -9.44 5.37 3.63
CA ASN A 324 -10.35 4.30 4.06
C ASN A 324 -11.58 4.83 4.80
N CYS A 325 -11.42 5.80 5.69
CA CYS A 325 -12.54 6.50 6.32
C CYS A 325 -13.43 7.19 5.27
N LEU A 326 -12.82 7.88 4.29
CA LEU A 326 -13.56 8.53 3.21
C LEU A 326 -14.32 7.52 2.35
N ALA A 327 -13.67 6.42 1.96
CA ALA A 327 -14.28 5.35 1.19
C ALA A 327 -15.52 4.80 1.89
N CYS A 328 -15.44 4.58 3.21
CA CYS A 328 -16.57 4.12 4.01
C CYS A 328 -17.82 5.02 3.86
N VAL A 329 -17.63 6.33 3.92
CA VAL A 329 -18.71 7.32 3.75
C VAL A 329 -19.23 7.35 2.31
N VAL A 330 -18.32 7.32 1.32
CA VAL A 330 -18.67 7.35 -0.11
C VAL A 330 -19.50 6.14 -0.48
N ILE A 331 -19.06 4.94 -0.08
CA ILE A 331 -19.78 3.69 -0.33
C ILE A 331 -21.15 3.70 0.34
N ALA A 332 -21.24 4.12 1.61
CA ALA A 332 -22.53 4.23 2.30
C ALA A 332 -23.50 5.21 1.60
N ARG A 333 -22.98 6.32 1.05
CA ARG A 333 -23.80 7.23 0.24
C ARG A 333 -24.24 6.62 -1.09
N TRP A 334 -23.38 5.85 -1.77
CA TRP A 334 -23.74 5.13 -2.99
C TRP A 334 -24.73 3.98 -2.76
N GLU A 335 -24.86 3.51 -1.52
CA GLU A 335 -25.92 2.59 -1.10
C GLU A 335 -27.18 3.33 -0.59
N HIS A 336 -27.18 4.66 -0.56
CA HIS A 336 -28.26 5.50 -0.03
C HIS A 336 -28.56 5.29 1.46
N GLU A 337 -27.55 4.86 2.24
CA GLU A 337 -27.70 4.54 3.67
C GLU A 337 -27.04 5.60 4.59
N PHE A 338 -26.57 6.72 4.03
CA PHE A 338 -25.89 7.78 4.78
C PHE A 338 -26.61 9.15 4.70
N PRO A 339 -26.83 9.86 5.84
CA PRO A 339 -26.52 9.40 7.20
C PRO A 339 -27.50 8.30 7.64
N ALA A 340 -26.99 7.30 8.35
CA ALA A 340 -27.82 6.29 8.98
C ALA A 340 -28.79 6.99 9.93
N SER A 341 -30.06 6.56 9.94
CA SER A 341 -31.06 7.10 10.86
C SER A 341 -30.64 6.78 12.29
N VAL A 342 -29.97 7.71 12.96
CA VAL A 342 -29.72 7.65 14.39
C VAL A 342 -31.09 7.58 15.05
N HIS A 343 -31.40 6.47 15.71
CA HIS A 343 -32.50 6.41 16.67
C HIS A 343 -32.25 7.52 17.69
N ARG A 344 -32.95 8.66 17.57
CA ARG A 344 -32.96 9.72 18.58
C ARG A 344 -33.72 9.21 19.80
N ALA A 345 -33.10 8.33 20.57
CA ALA A 345 -33.57 7.91 21.88
C ALA A 345 -32.89 8.77 22.96
N THR A 346 -33.09 10.09 22.94
CA THR A 346 -32.90 10.96 24.13
C THR A 346 -33.33 12.39 23.80
N GLN A 347 -34.51 12.77 24.28
CA GLN A 347 -34.94 14.08 24.81
C GLN A 347 -36.46 14.24 24.69
N GLN A 348 -37.18 13.42 25.46
CA GLN A 348 -38.43 13.81 26.10
C GLN A 348 -38.35 13.27 27.52
N GLY A 349 -38.02 14.17 28.44
CA GLY A 349 -37.99 13.98 29.88
C GLY A 349 -38.19 15.35 30.50
#